data_AF-A0A7S3F2K1-F1
#
_entry.id   AF-A0A7S3F2K1-F1
#
_cell.length_a   1.000
_cell.length_b   1.000
_cell.length_c   1.000
_cell.angle_alpha   90.00
_cell.angle_beta   90.00
_cell.angle_gamma   90.00
#
_symmetry.space_group_name_H-M   'P 1'
#
loop_
_entity.id
_entity.type
_entity.pdbx_description
1 polymer ?
#
loop_
_entity_poly.entity_id
_entity_poly.type
_entity_poly.pdbx_seq_one_letter_code
_entity_poly.pdbx_strand_id
1 'polypeptide(L)'
;MTVPEPPARIDGITYYIWTDVFFGDMSQGRMNQFVPQLILGSALDGSDGPPQYKPHWGEHATWAFGAHYFFETLNASTDSVDAHAAYGPLFAAMPGETLFTSFEAEAAAAGPVWTLKMGALNDSSRVSVLRVPQPYMGLGATWAEPSTSWAEKNYSNMCINSCWELYGANDVAHLPSSGSQYKLAITRQAAASFPWVTQWDEDEGANKSCARSAIHESHNATTQIVTWDISVPPPPAAESVPSLRGMA
;
A
#
# COMPACT_ATOMS: atom_id res chain seq x y z
N MET A 1 -11.40 1.40 1.25
CA MET A 1 -11.05 1.45 -0.19
C MET A 1 -12.22 0.91 -0.99
N THR A 2 -12.57 1.51 -2.11
CA THR A 2 -13.45 0.89 -3.11
C THR A 2 -12.60 0.30 -4.24
N VAL A 3 -12.80 -0.95 -4.63
CA VAL A 3 -12.04 -1.56 -5.73
C VAL A 3 -12.45 -0.90 -7.05
N PRO A 4 -11.52 -0.33 -7.84
CA PRO A 4 -11.86 0.27 -9.12
C PRO A 4 -12.14 -0.80 -10.19
N GLU A 5 -12.80 -0.40 -11.27
CA GLU A 5 -12.88 -1.20 -12.48
C GLU A 5 -11.47 -1.40 -13.07
N PRO A 6 -11.14 -2.61 -13.56
CA PRO A 6 -9.83 -2.87 -14.13
C PRO A 6 -9.57 -1.99 -15.38
N PRO A 7 -8.30 -1.81 -15.75
CA PRO A 7 -7.94 -1.24 -17.04
C PRO A 7 -8.45 -2.10 -18.20
N ALA A 8 -8.59 -1.49 -19.37
CA ALA A 8 -8.96 -2.21 -20.59
C ALA A 8 -7.86 -3.17 -21.05
N ARG A 9 -6.60 -2.92 -20.64
CA ARG A 9 -5.41 -3.73 -20.92
C ARG A 9 -4.61 -3.97 -19.66
N ILE A 10 -4.18 -5.23 -19.50
CA ILE A 10 -3.41 -5.69 -18.35
C ILE A 10 -2.05 -6.29 -18.71
N ASP A 11 -1.61 -6.15 -19.96
CA ASP A 11 -0.33 -6.67 -20.42
C ASP A 11 0.83 -5.78 -19.95
N GLY A 12 1.82 -6.40 -19.29
CA GLY A 12 3.04 -5.71 -18.87
C GLY A 12 2.85 -4.64 -17.79
N ILE A 13 1.72 -4.64 -17.09
CA ILE A 13 1.44 -3.70 -15.99
C ILE A 13 1.75 -4.35 -14.64
N THR A 14 2.10 -3.50 -13.69
CA THR A 14 2.03 -3.80 -12.27
C THR A 14 1.25 -2.70 -11.60
N TYR A 15 0.20 -3.09 -10.90
CA TYR A 15 -0.58 -2.19 -10.09
C TYR A 15 -0.36 -2.48 -8.64
N TYR A 16 -0.02 -1.43 -7.92
CA TYR A 16 -0.22 -1.42 -6.50
C TYR A 16 -1.00 -0.20 -6.07
N ILE A 17 -2.00 -0.45 -5.23
CA ILE A 17 -2.69 0.61 -4.55
C ILE A 17 -2.64 0.34 -3.05
N TRP A 18 -2.09 1.29 -2.30
CA TRP A 18 -1.93 1.13 -0.87
C TRP A 18 -2.00 2.42 -0.08
N THR A 19 -2.21 2.25 1.22
CA THR A 19 -1.88 3.23 2.25
C THR A 19 -0.92 2.56 3.22
N ASP A 20 0.33 2.96 3.28
CA ASP A 20 1.35 2.30 4.10
C ASP A 20 1.48 2.95 5.48
N VAL A 21 2.08 2.19 6.40
CA VAL A 21 2.64 2.71 7.64
C VAL A 21 4.14 2.47 7.61
N PHE A 22 4.92 3.56 7.70
CA PHE A 22 6.38 3.50 7.75
C PHE A 22 6.92 3.95 9.12
N PHE A 23 8.03 3.31 9.53
CA PHE A 23 8.77 3.63 10.74
C PHE A 23 10.12 4.26 10.35
N GLY A 24 10.39 5.52 10.74
CA GLY A 24 11.64 6.19 10.35
C GLY A 24 11.71 7.72 10.54
N ASP A 25 12.88 8.29 10.30
CA ASP A 25 13.26 9.70 10.54
C ASP A 25 12.82 10.71 9.45
N MET A 26 11.68 10.46 8.80
CA MET A 26 11.14 11.27 7.69
C MET A 26 11.98 11.29 6.40
N SER A 27 13.18 10.68 6.37
CA SER A 27 13.93 10.45 5.13
C SER A 27 13.57 9.10 4.51
N GLN A 28 12.28 8.89 4.23
CA GLN A 28 11.75 7.66 3.59
C GLN A 28 12.37 6.39 4.19
N GLY A 29 12.06 6.06 5.45
CA GLY A 29 12.60 4.87 6.13
C GLY A 29 12.63 3.70 5.16
N ARG A 30 13.82 3.42 4.60
CA ARG A 30 13.95 2.61 3.38
C ARG A 30 13.23 1.31 3.66
N MET A 31 12.16 1.04 2.93
CA MET A 31 11.53 -0.27 2.87
C MET A 31 11.37 -0.96 4.23
N ASN A 32 10.60 -0.38 5.15
CA ASN A 32 10.06 -1.07 6.34
C ASN A 32 8.59 -0.68 6.47
N GLN A 33 7.78 -1.30 5.63
CA GLN A 33 6.45 -0.81 5.28
C GLN A 33 5.42 -1.90 5.51
N PHE A 34 4.41 -1.61 6.33
CA PHE A 34 3.18 -2.38 6.30
C PHE A 34 2.28 -1.83 5.21
N VAL A 35 1.98 -2.66 4.21
CA VAL A 35 1.30 -2.26 2.99
C VAL A 35 0.03 -3.10 2.83
N PRO A 36 -1.17 -2.55 3.03
CA PRO A 36 -2.41 -3.13 2.52
C PRO A 36 -2.40 -2.94 1.00
N GLN A 37 -2.19 -4.02 0.25
CA GLN A 37 -2.08 -3.92 -1.20
C GLN A 37 -3.36 -4.42 -1.87
N LEU A 38 -3.92 -3.57 -2.72
CA LEU A 38 -4.74 -4.02 -3.85
C LEU A 38 -3.82 -4.12 -5.06
N ILE A 39 -3.75 -5.32 -5.66
CA ILE A 39 -2.80 -5.66 -6.72
C ILE A 39 -3.50 -6.15 -7.98
N LEU A 40 -2.88 -5.88 -9.13
CA LEU A 40 -3.28 -6.37 -10.45
C LEU A 40 -2.05 -6.48 -11.37
N GLY A 41 -2.07 -7.43 -12.31
CA GLY A 41 -0.96 -7.68 -13.22
C GLY A 41 0.20 -8.41 -12.54
N SER A 42 1.43 -8.05 -12.91
CA SER A 42 2.65 -8.69 -12.40
C SER A 42 3.08 -8.05 -11.09
N ALA A 43 2.61 -8.58 -9.95
CA ALA A 43 2.80 -7.94 -8.65
C ALA A 43 3.59 -8.83 -7.70
N LEU A 44 4.32 -8.19 -6.79
CA LEU A 44 4.87 -8.83 -5.60
C LEU A 44 3.69 -9.25 -4.73
N ASP A 45 3.54 -10.57 -4.54
CA ASP A 45 2.31 -11.14 -4.00
C ASP A 45 2.55 -12.29 -3.01
N GLY A 46 3.82 -12.51 -2.64
CA GLY A 46 4.15 -13.44 -1.57
C GLY A 46 5.64 -13.56 -1.29
N SER A 47 5.99 -14.60 -0.52
CA SER A 47 7.37 -14.96 -0.20
C SER A 47 7.53 -16.45 0.06
N ASP A 48 8.77 -16.94 0.13
CA ASP A 48 9.08 -18.29 0.60
C ASP A 48 8.83 -18.52 2.12
N GLY A 49 8.44 -17.48 2.85
CA GLY A 49 8.15 -17.53 4.28
C GLY A 49 9.41 -17.57 5.16
N PRO A 50 9.24 -17.72 6.49
CA PRO A 50 10.38 -17.69 7.40
C PRO A 50 11.35 -18.86 7.20
N PRO A 51 12.66 -18.63 7.45
CA PRO A 51 13.26 -17.35 7.85
C PRO A 51 13.66 -16.43 6.68
N GLN A 52 13.63 -16.89 5.43
CA GLN A 52 14.23 -16.17 4.31
C GLN A 52 13.35 -15.03 3.80
N TYR A 53 12.03 -15.18 3.82
CA TYR A 53 11.07 -14.18 3.35
C TYR A 53 11.41 -13.63 1.95
N LYS A 54 11.97 -14.47 1.08
CA LYS A 54 12.39 -14.10 -0.27
C LYS A 54 11.15 -13.73 -1.09
N PRO A 55 11.06 -12.50 -1.61
CA PRO A 55 9.89 -12.05 -2.34
C PRO A 55 9.67 -12.85 -3.64
N HIS A 56 8.42 -13.07 -4.01
CA HIS A 56 8.04 -13.59 -5.33
C HIS A 56 7.00 -12.71 -6.02
N TRP A 57 7.01 -12.80 -7.35
CA TRP A 57 6.09 -12.11 -8.24
C TRP A 57 5.05 -13.10 -8.77
N GLY A 58 3.79 -12.69 -8.75
CA GLY A 58 2.66 -13.43 -9.31
C GLY A 58 1.88 -12.59 -10.31
N GLU A 59 1.14 -13.27 -11.16
CA GLU A 59 0.34 -12.67 -12.23
C GLU A 59 -1.15 -12.71 -11.89
N HIS A 60 -1.77 -11.54 -11.85
CA HIS A 60 -3.17 -11.37 -11.45
C HIS A 60 -4.00 -10.81 -12.60
N ALA A 61 -4.87 -11.66 -13.17
CA ALA A 61 -5.80 -11.23 -14.23
C ALA A 61 -7.00 -10.42 -13.71
N THR A 62 -7.24 -10.48 -12.40
CA THR A 62 -8.28 -9.73 -11.68
C THR A 62 -7.66 -9.13 -10.44
N TRP A 63 -8.30 -8.11 -9.86
CA TRP A 63 -7.85 -7.54 -8.60
C TRP A 63 -7.73 -8.61 -7.51
N ALA A 64 -6.63 -8.54 -6.76
CA ALA A 64 -6.44 -9.29 -5.53
C ALA A 64 -6.04 -8.34 -4.40
N PHE A 65 -6.30 -8.72 -3.16
CA PHE A 65 -5.90 -7.92 -2.01
C PHE A 65 -5.26 -8.76 -0.91
N GLY A 66 -4.38 -8.13 -0.14
CA GLY A 66 -3.72 -8.76 1.00
C GLY A 66 -2.99 -7.80 1.92
N ALA A 67 -2.76 -8.27 3.14
CA ALA A 67 -1.85 -7.65 4.08
C ALA A 67 -0.41 -8.03 3.70
N HIS A 68 0.44 -7.05 3.43
CA HIS A 68 1.84 -7.23 3.08
C HIS A 68 2.72 -6.43 4.05
N TYR A 69 3.89 -6.99 4.37
CA TYR A 69 4.96 -6.32 5.07
C TYR A 69 6.23 -6.46 4.24
N PHE A 70 6.72 -5.35 3.71
CA PHE A 70 7.97 -5.29 2.96
C PHE A 70 9.08 -4.77 3.86
N PHE A 71 10.22 -5.45 3.87
CA PHE A 71 11.37 -5.00 4.64
C PHE A 71 12.70 -5.24 3.94
N GLU A 72 13.68 -4.37 4.17
CA GLU A 72 15.05 -4.54 3.72
C GLU A 72 15.99 -4.83 4.90
N THR A 73 16.99 -5.69 4.66
CA THR A 73 18.06 -5.99 5.61
C THR A 73 19.42 -5.63 5.02
N LEU A 74 20.34 -5.11 5.84
CA LEU A 74 21.73 -4.89 5.42
C LEU A 74 22.56 -6.12 5.75
N ASN A 75 23.16 -6.71 4.72
CA ASN A 75 24.18 -7.73 4.88
C ASN A 75 25.54 -7.06 5.15
N ALA A 76 25.91 -6.99 6.43
CA ALA A 76 27.15 -6.36 6.87
C ALA A 76 28.44 -6.99 6.30
N SER A 77 28.37 -8.24 5.81
CA SER A 77 29.55 -8.91 5.23
C SER A 77 29.79 -8.51 3.78
N THR A 78 28.73 -8.20 3.04
CA THR A 78 28.78 -7.84 1.62
C THR A 78 28.48 -6.36 1.36
N ASP A 79 28.09 -5.62 2.40
CA ASP A 79 27.60 -4.25 2.31
C ASP A 79 26.46 -4.10 1.28
N SER A 80 25.59 -5.12 1.21
CA SER A 80 24.47 -5.18 0.28
C SER A 80 23.14 -5.15 1.02
N VAL A 81 22.12 -4.59 0.38
CA VAL A 81 20.75 -4.60 0.88
C VAL A 81 20.00 -5.77 0.27
N ASP A 82 19.38 -6.58 1.13
CA ASP A 82 18.54 -7.72 0.75
C ASP A 82 17.07 -7.39 1.04
N ALA A 83 16.22 -7.54 0.02
CA ALA A 83 14.79 -7.28 0.13
C ALA A 83 14.01 -8.53 0.55
N HIS A 84 13.01 -8.31 1.41
CA HIS A 84 12.18 -9.35 2.01
C HIS A 84 10.72 -8.92 2.04
N ALA A 85 9.84 -9.91 2.06
CA ALA A 85 8.41 -9.67 2.13
C ALA A 85 7.70 -10.74 2.97
N ALA A 86 6.66 -10.36 3.69
CA ALA A 86 5.77 -11.27 4.39
C ALA A 86 4.32 -10.93 4.06
N TYR A 87 3.48 -11.96 3.94
CA TYR A 87 2.10 -11.80 3.45
C TYR A 87 1.11 -12.55 4.32
N GLY A 88 -0.06 -11.96 4.49
CA GLY A 88 -1.27 -12.71 4.82
C GLY A 88 -1.84 -13.41 3.58
N PRO A 89 -2.91 -14.20 3.72
CA PRO A 89 -3.58 -14.82 2.58
C PRO A 89 -4.07 -13.76 1.57
N LEU A 90 -3.92 -14.02 0.27
CA LEU A 90 -4.49 -13.18 -0.77
C LEU A 90 -5.93 -13.61 -1.09
N PHE A 91 -6.76 -12.62 -1.40
CA PHE A 91 -8.14 -12.85 -1.82
C PHE A 91 -8.45 -12.08 -3.09
N ALA A 92 -9.29 -12.67 -3.95
CA ALA A 92 -9.84 -11.94 -5.09
C ALA A 92 -10.73 -10.78 -4.61
N ALA A 93 -10.64 -9.66 -5.32
CA ALA A 93 -11.45 -8.47 -5.13
C ALA A 93 -12.30 -8.24 -6.38
N MET A 94 -13.54 -7.80 -6.19
CA MET A 94 -14.42 -7.43 -7.31
C MET A 94 -14.55 -5.91 -7.40
N PRO A 95 -14.62 -5.33 -8.61
CA PRO A 95 -14.94 -3.91 -8.78
C PRO A 95 -16.17 -3.48 -7.98
N GLY A 96 -16.09 -2.30 -7.37
CA GLY A 96 -17.13 -1.76 -6.49
C GLY A 96 -17.14 -2.32 -5.06
N GLU A 97 -16.37 -3.38 -4.74
CA GLU A 97 -16.27 -3.85 -3.36
C GLU A 97 -15.62 -2.81 -2.45
N THR A 98 -16.12 -2.73 -1.21
CA THR A 98 -15.47 -1.94 -0.17
C THR A 98 -14.55 -2.83 0.66
N LEU A 99 -13.27 -2.50 0.66
CA LEU A 99 -12.23 -3.12 1.46
C LEU A 99 -11.88 -2.25 2.67
N PHE A 100 -11.69 -2.87 3.82
CA PHE A 100 -11.18 -2.25 5.04
C PHE A 100 -9.71 -2.59 5.25
N THR A 101 -9.02 -1.69 5.97
CA THR A 101 -7.67 -1.93 6.48
C THR A 101 -7.65 -1.57 7.97
N SER A 102 -6.97 -2.37 8.79
CA SER A 102 -6.70 -2.06 10.19
C SER A 102 -5.25 -2.38 10.58
N PHE A 103 -4.65 -1.49 11.36
CA PHE A 103 -3.35 -1.70 11.98
C PHE A 103 -3.53 -1.77 13.49
N GLU A 104 -3.03 -2.82 14.12
CA GLU A 104 -3.10 -3.05 15.56
C GLU A 104 -1.69 -3.25 16.11
N ALA A 105 -1.37 -2.60 17.23
CA ALA A 105 -0.12 -2.80 17.94
C ALA A 105 -0.42 -3.34 19.34
N GLU A 106 0.06 -4.54 19.64
CA GLU A 106 -0.08 -5.20 20.95
C GLU A 106 1.23 -5.04 21.73
N ALA A 107 1.15 -4.65 23.00
CA ALA A 107 2.34 -4.62 23.85
C ALA A 107 2.86 -6.04 24.13
N ALA A 108 4.16 -6.29 23.94
CA ALA A 108 4.83 -7.52 24.37
C ALA A 108 6.20 -7.23 24.97
N ALA A 109 6.72 -8.18 25.75
CA ALA A 109 7.96 -8.01 26.51
C ALA A 109 9.20 -7.72 25.64
N ALA A 110 9.19 -8.20 24.38
CA ALA A 110 10.29 -8.03 23.43
C ALA A 110 10.08 -6.88 22.43
N GLY A 111 9.08 -6.02 22.67
CA GLY A 111 8.62 -4.97 21.75
C GLY A 111 7.17 -5.17 21.31
N PRO A 112 6.56 -4.18 20.64
CA PRO A 112 5.18 -4.30 20.17
C PRO A 112 5.07 -5.32 19.03
N VAL A 113 3.98 -6.11 19.07
CA VAL A 113 3.59 -6.99 17.97
C VAL A 113 2.60 -6.25 17.08
N TRP A 114 2.92 -6.16 15.79
CA TRP A 114 2.08 -5.46 14.83
C TRP A 114 1.22 -6.42 14.04
N THR A 115 -0.05 -6.07 13.85
CA THR A 115 -0.98 -6.82 13.03
C THR A 115 -1.58 -5.91 11.98
N LEU A 116 -1.38 -6.24 10.72
CA LEU A 116 -2.09 -5.65 9.59
C LEU A 116 -3.22 -6.58 9.19
N LYS A 117 -4.43 -6.04 9.06
CA LYS A 117 -5.57 -6.74 8.46
C LYS A 117 -6.08 -5.95 7.27
N MET A 118 -6.45 -6.68 6.22
CA MET A 118 -7.15 -6.16 5.06
C MET A 118 -8.28 -7.12 4.72
N GLY A 119 -9.49 -6.63 4.47
CA GLY A 119 -10.61 -7.51 4.21
C GLY A 119 -11.76 -6.86 3.48
N ALA A 120 -12.68 -7.68 2.96
CA ALA A 120 -13.92 -7.19 2.39
C ALA A 120 -14.90 -6.83 3.51
N LEU A 121 -15.42 -5.60 3.50
CA LEU A 121 -16.23 -5.03 4.60
C LEU A 121 -17.46 -5.88 4.94
N ASN A 122 -18.04 -6.54 3.94
CA ASN A 122 -19.26 -7.35 4.09
C ASN A 122 -19.01 -8.86 3.97
N ASP A 123 -17.75 -9.31 4.05
CA ASP A 123 -17.40 -10.73 3.95
C ASP A 123 -16.25 -11.08 4.89
N SER A 124 -16.60 -11.59 6.07
CA SER A 124 -15.64 -11.97 7.10
C SER A 124 -14.81 -13.21 6.76
N SER A 125 -15.12 -13.93 5.68
CA SER A 125 -14.30 -15.06 5.21
C SER A 125 -13.09 -14.60 4.38
N ARG A 126 -13.12 -13.36 3.88
CA ARG A 126 -12.04 -12.76 3.09
C ARG A 126 -11.35 -11.68 3.90
N VAL A 127 -10.57 -12.11 4.88
CA VAL A 127 -9.72 -11.24 5.70
C VAL A 127 -8.29 -11.75 5.66
N SER A 128 -7.43 -10.96 5.02
CA SER A 128 -5.98 -11.15 5.04
C SER A 128 -5.43 -10.61 6.34
N VAL A 129 -4.71 -11.45 7.09
CA VAL A 129 -4.12 -11.07 8.38
C VAL A 129 -2.63 -11.39 8.33
N LEU A 130 -1.81 -10.38 8.62
CA LEU A 130 -0.37 -10.51 8.77
C LEU A 130 0.03 -10.02 10.16
N ARG A 131 0.64 -10.91 10.94
CA ARG A 131 1.13 -10.62 12.29
C ARG A 131 2.65 -10.67 12.30
N VAL A 132 3.27 -9.58 12.75
CA VAL A 132 4.71 -9.38 12.77
C VAL A 132 5.14 -9.13 14.22
N PRO A 133 5.61 -10.18 14.93
CA PRO A 133 5.97 -10.10 16.35
C PRO A 133 7.09 -9.12 16.67
N GLN A 134 7.93 -8.83 15.68
CA GLN A 134 9.00 -7.84 15.71
C GLN A 134 9.17 -7.33 14.28
N PRO A 135 8.61 -6.16 13.91
CA PRO A 135 9.03 -5.53 12.67
C PRO A 135 10.55 -5.37 12.71
N TYR A 136 11.17 -5.30 11.54
CA TYR A 136 12.63 -5.35 11.44
C TYR A 136 13.27 -4.04 11.89
N MET A 137 14.24 -4.12 12.80
CA MET A 137 15.23 -3.07 13.07
C MET A 137 16.52 -3.49 12.40
N GLY A 138 16.92 -2.88 11.30
CA GLY A 138 18.25 -3.20 10.79
C GLY A 138 18.78 -2.42 9.62
N LEU A 139 18.03 -1.45 9.11
CA LEU A 139 18.61 -0.38 8.31
C LEU A 139 19.27 0.70 9.19
N GLY A 140 18.90 0.74 10.47
CA GLY A 140 19.46 1.70 11.41
C GLY A 140 20.92 1.43 11.78
N ALA A 141 21.50 0.27 11.43
CA ALA A 141 22.87 -0.07 11.82
C ALA A 141 23.95 0.85 11.21
N THR A 142 23.67 1.47 10.06
CA THR A 142 24.59 2.39 9.35
C THR A 142 24.23 3.86 9.47
N TRP A 143 23.18 4.19 10.25
CA TRP A 143 22.87 5.58 10.54
C TRP A 143 23.96 6.22 11.40
N ALA A 144 24.00 7.56 11.39
CA ALA A 144 24.95 8.32 12.22
C ALA A 144 24.85 7.94 13.71
N GLU A 145 23.66 7.54 14.16
CA GLU A 145 23.41 6.92 15.45
C GLU A 145 22.74 5.54 15.22
N PRO A 146 23.52 4.44 15.30
CA PRO A 146 22.98 3.11 15.06
C PRO A 146 21.90 2.72 16.04
N SER A 147 20.78 2.21 15.53
CA SER A 147 19.65 1.87 16.40
C SER A 147 19.75 0.48 17.00
N THR A 148 19.49 0.37 18.30
CA THR A 148 19.51 -0.88 19.08
C THR A 148 18.16 -1.24 19.70
N SER A 149 17.18 -0.32 19.64
CA SER A 149 15.87 -0.47 20.27
C SER A 149 14.76 0.28 19.53
N TRP A 150 13.55 -0.30 19.53
CA TRP A 150 12.31 0.33 19.08
C TRP A 150 11.91 1.57 19.90
N ALA A 151 12.49 1.76 21.08
CA ALA A 151 12.23 2.92 21.94
C ALA A 151 12.96 4.19 21.49
N GLU A 152 13.79 4.11 20.46
CA GLU A 152 14.60 5.22 19.96
C GLU A 152 13.79 6.16 19.05
N LYS A 153 14.26 7.41 18.94
CA LYS A 153 13.54 8.46 18.21
C LYS A 153 13.29 8.13 16.74
N ASN A 154 14.20 7.41 16.09
CA ASN A 154 14.05 7.07 14.69
C ASN A 154 12.87 6.10 14.42
N TYR A 155 12.44 5.34 15.43
CA TYR A 155 11.26 4.48 15.39
C TYR A 155 10.06 5.06 16.15
N SER A 156 10.22 6.27 16.70
CA SER A 156 9.14 6.98 17.42
C SER A 156 8.15 7.67 16.49
N ASN A 157 8.47 7.79 15.20
CA ASN A 157 7.57 8.38 14.23
C ASN A 157 6.91 7.28 13.40
N MET A 158 5.58 7.29 13.42
CA MET A 158 4.75 6.53 12.51
C MET A 158 4.23 7.51 11.47
N CYS A 159 4.48 7.24 10.21
CA CYS A 159 4.00 8.07 9.14
C CYS A 159 3.13 7.24 8.20
N ILE A 160 2.22 7.92 7.53
CA ILE A 160 1.22 7.29 6.68
C ILE A 160 1.37 7.91 5.29
N ASN A 161 1.58 7.10 4.27
CA ASN A 161 1.56 7.55 2.89
C ASN A 161 0.46 6.80 2.12
N SER A 162 -0.02 7.38 1.03
CA SER A 162 -0.97 6.75 0.11
C SER A 162 -0.42 6.84 -1.31
N CYS A 163 -0.37 5.72 -2.02
CA CYS A 163 0.29 5.65 -3.32
C CYS A 163 -0.53 4.84 -4.34
N TRP A 164 -0.53 5.32 -5.58
CA TRP A 164 -0.92 4.59 -6.78
C TRP A 164 0.33 4.32 -7.61
N GLU A 165 0.86 3.11 -7.51
CA GLU A 165 2.00 2.70 -8.30
C GLU A 165 1.51 1.95 -9.54
N LEU A 166 1.63 2.63 -10.68
CA LEU A 166 1.19 2.15 -11.99
C LEU A 166 2.41 1.90 -12.89
N TYR A 167 3.13 0.82 -12.65
CA TYR A 167 4.28 0.48 -13.48
C TYR A 167 3.82 -0.09 -14.83
N GLY A 168 4.46 0.34 -15.90
CA GLY A 168 4.12 -0.10 -17.27
C GLY A 168 2.88 0.57 -17.87
N ALA A 169 2.13 1.37 -17.10
CA ALA A 169 0.95 2.10 -17.58
C ALA A 169 1.35 3.31 -18.44
N ASN A 170 1.49 3.10 -19.74
CA ASN A 170 1.98 4.11 -20.69
C ASN A 170 0.87 4.83 -21.47
N ASP A 171 -0.38 4.38 -21.34
CA ASP A 171 -1.54 4.97 -22.01
C ASP A 171 -2.83 4.81 -21.18
N VAL A 172 -3.92 5.43 -21.65
CA VAL A 172 -5.23 5.41 -20.98
C VAL A 172 -5.89 4.04 -20.93
N ALA A 173 -5.53 3.10 -21.82
CA ALA A 173 -6.07 1.75 -21.80
C ALA A 173 -5.47 0.91 -20.67
N HIS A 174 -4.27 1.29 -20.20
CA HIS A 174 -3.60 0.75 -19.03
C HIS A 174 -3.83 1.59 -17.77
N LEU A 175 -4.90 2.39 -17.69
CA LEU A 175 -5.36 3.03 -16.45
C LEU A 175 -6.66 2.39 -15.97
N PRO A 176 -6.96 2.34 -14.66
CA PRO A 176 -8.26 1.88 -14.18
C PRO A 176 -9.38 2.65 -14.85
N SER A 177 -10.45 1.95 -15.23
CA SER A 177 -11.56 2.59 -15.95
C SER A 177 -12.55 3.31 -15.03
N SER A 178 -12.37 3.20 -13.71
CA SER A 178 -13.06 4.00 -12.70
C SER A 178 -12.10 4.59 -11.67
N GLY A 179 -12.58 5.62 -10.98
CA GLY A 179 -11.93 6.13 -9.78
C GLY A 179 -12.04 5.17 -8.60
N SER A 180 -11.47 5.57 -7.47
CA SER A 180 -11.58 4.86 -6.20
C SER A 180 -11.61 5.85 -5.04
N GLN A 181 -12.23 5.44 -3.93
CA GLN A 181 -12.19 6.16 -2.67
C GLN A 181 -11.60 5.28 -1.58
N TYR A 182 -10.59 5.81 -0.91
CA TYR A 182 -9.92 5.22 0.23
C TYR A 182 -10.37 5.95 1.46
N LYS A 183 -10.77 5.22 2.48
CA LYS A 183 -11.02 5.76 3.80
C LYS A 183 -10.27 4.91 4.80
N LEU A 184 -9.30 5.52 5.46
CA LEU A 184 -8.52 4.90 6.52
C LEU A 184 -8.88 5.55 7.85
N ALA A 185 -9.14 4.71 8.85
CA ALA A 185 -9.30 5.15 10.24
C ALA A 185 -8.19 4.51 11.07
N ILE A 186 -7.29 5.33 11.59
CA ILE A 186 -6.16 4.92 12.43
C ILE A 186 -6.53 5.27 13.85
N THR A 187 -6.70 4.25 14.69
CA THR A 187 -7.05 4.44 16.11
C THR A 187 -5.88 4.01 16.98
N ARG A 188 -5.53 4.83 17.96
CA ARG A 188 -4.52 4.55 18.98
C ARG A 188 -5.16 4.54 20.36
N GLN A 189 -4.58 3.78 21.28
CA GLN A 189 -5.04 3.80 22.67
C GLN A 189 -4.80 5.18 23.30
N ALA A 190 -5.71 5.58 24.19
CA ALA A 190 -5.70 6.87 24.88
C ALA A 190 -4.55 6.94 25.92
N ALA A 191 -3.31 7.02 25.44
CA ALA A 191 -2.10 7.28 26.23
C ALA A 191 -0.86 7.66 25.39
N ALA A 192 -0.94 7.76 24.05
CA ALA A 192 0.26 7.64 23.22
C ALA A 192 1.17 8.89 23.10
N SER A 193 2.47 8.61 23.21
CA SER A 193 3.68 9.46 23.19
C SER A 193 4.15 9.92 21.81
N PHE A 194 3.37 9.70 20.75
CA PHE A 194 3.77 9.99 19.36
C PHE A 194 2.81 11.01 18.75
N PRO A 195 3.26 12.20 18.30
CA PRO A 195 2.38 13.17 17.66
C PRO A 195 1.87 12.65 16.31
N TRP A 196 0.69 13.11 15.87
CA TRP A 196 0.29 12.91 14.47
C TRP A 196 1.21 13.78 13.60
N VAL A 197 1.90 13.18 12.64
CA VAL A 197 2.67 13.90 11.62
C VAL A 197 1.84 13.87 10.34
N THR A 198 1.14 14.97 10.05
CA THR A 198 0.30 15.11 8.87
C THR A 198 1.05 15.87 7.78
N GLN A 199 1.81 15.14 6.97
CA GLN A 199 2.42 15.67 5.76
C GLN A 199 1.95 14.82 4.59
N TRP A 200 1.25 15.46 3.65
CA TRP A 200 0.77 14.84 2.42
C TRP A 200 1.39 15.61 1.26
N ASP A 201 2.41 15.01 0.66
CA ASP A 201 3.02 15.55 -0.55
C ASP A 201 2.54 14.70 -1.73
N GLU A 202 2.06 15.34 -2.79
CA GLU A 202 1.85 14.65 -4.06
C GLU A 202 3.22 14.42 -4.70
N ASP A 203 3.66 13.17 -4.78
CA ASP A 203 4.81 12.83 -5.63
C ASP A 203 4.36 12.92 -7.09
N GLU A 204 4.60 14.07 -7.72
CA GLU A 204 4.37 14.33 -9.15
C GLU A 204 5.40 13.60 -10.02
N GLY A 205 5.60 12.29 -9.78
CA GLY A 205 6.51 11.45 -10.55
C GLY A 205 6.33 11.61 -12.06
N ALA A 206 7.37 11.29 -12.84
CA ALA A 206 7.41 11.50 -14.29
C ALA A 206 6.27 10.81 -15.08
N ASN A 207 5.60 9.82 -14.48
CA ASN A 207 4.32 9.32 -14.96
C ASN A 207 3.22 10.26 -14.51
N LYS A 208 2.87 11.22 -15.38
CA LYS A 208 1.64 12.00 -15.34
C LYS A 208 0.43 11.06 -15.47
N SER A 209 0.19 10.24 -14.44
CA SER A 209 -0.98 9.40 -14.37
C SER A 209 -2.16 10.34 -14.59
N CYS A 210 -3.00 10.04 -15.57
CA CYS A 210 -4.08 10.97 -15.93
C CYS A 210 -5.14 11.06 -14.82
N ALA A 211 -4.97 10.31 -13.72
CA ALA A 211 -5.80 10.34 -12.54
C ALA A 211 -5.53 11.60 -11.71
N ARG A 212 -6.61 12.26 -11.27
CA ARG A 212 -6.53 13.31 -10.24
C ARG A 212 -6.75 12.66 -8.89
N SER A 213 -5.96 13.07 -7.91
CA SER A 213 -6.08 12.60 -6.53
C SER A 213 -6.39 13.78 -5.60
N ALA A 214 -7.13 13.52 -4.51
CA ALA A 214 -7.37 14.49 -3.46
C ALA A 214 -7.35 13.78 -2.10
N ILE A 215 -6.61 14.32 -1.15
CA ILE A 215 -6.54 13.81 0.22
C ILE A 215 -7.25 14.78 1.17
N HIS A 216 -8.14 14.23 2.00
CA HIS A 216 -8.84 14.92 3.06
C HIS A 216 -8.53 14.24 4.39
N GLU A 217 -8.11 15.01 5.38
CA GLU A 217 -7.64 14.49 6.66
C GLU A 217 -8.38 15.16 7.82
N SER A 218 -8.68 14.38 8.86
CA SER A 218 -9.19 14.89 10.14
C SER A 218 -8.75 13.99 11.28
N HIS A 219 -8.36 14.56 12.42
CA HIS A 219 -7.95 13.76 13.58
C HIS A 219 -8.32 14.39 14.92
N ASN A 220 -8.30 13.55 15.95
CA ASN A 220 -8.36 13.93 17.37
C ASN A 220 -7.22 13.24 18.15
N ALA A 221 -7.27 13.29 19.48
CA ALA A 221 -6.21 12.70 20.32
C ALA A 221 -6.01 11.19 20.16
N THR A 222 -7.00 10.44 19.67
CA THR A 222 -7.00 8.97 19.60
C THR A 222 -7.26 8.41 18.21
N THR A 223 -7.75 9.22 17.27
CA THR A 223 -8.18 8.74 15.96
C THR A 223 -7.79 9.73 14.88
N GLN A 224 -7.22 9.23 13.79
CA GLN A 224 -7.01 9.94 12.54
C GLN A 224 -7.84 9.28 11.43
N ILE A 225 -8.53 10.10 10.64
CA ILE A 225 -9.32 9.67 9.49
C ILE A 225 -8.74 10.35 8.24
N VAL A 226 -8.31 9.53 7.29
CA VAL A 226 -7.81 9.96 5.98
C VAL A 226 -8.80 9.47 4.93
N THR A 227 -9.26 10.38 4.07
CA THR A 227 -10.02 10.05 2.86
C THR A 227 -9.17 10.43 1.66
N TRP A 228 -8.92 9.49 0.76
CA TRP A 228 -8.18 9.72 -0.46
C TRP A 228 -9.07 9.36 -1.65
N ASP A 229 -9.44 10.38 -2.41
CA ASP A 229 -10.32 10.30 -3.56
C ASP A 229 -9.48 10.32 -4.84
N ILE A 230 -9.71 9.34 -5.70
CA ILE A 230 -9.01 9.21 -6.97
C ILE A 230 -10.05 9.21 -8.07
N SER A 231 -9.86 10.08 -9.05
CA SER A 231 -10.70 10.18 -10.22
C SER A 231 -9.88 9.93 -11.47
N VAL A 232 -10.37 9.06 -12.34
CA VAL A 232 -9.79 8.84 -13.67
C VAL A 232 -10.56 9.65 -14.70
N PRO A 233 -9.91 10.19 -15.73
CA PRO A 233 -10.61 10.87 -16.81
C PRO A 233 -11.57 9.90 -17.48
N PRO A 234 -12.74 10.38 -17.96
CA PRO A 234 -13.58 9.55 -18.79
C PRO A 234 -12.79 9.12 -20.04
N PRO A 235 -13.03 7.91 -20.57
CA PRO A 235 -12.44 7.51 -21.84
C PRO A 235 -12.80 8.53 -22.92
N PRO A 236 -11.91 8.79 -23.90
CA PRO A 236 -12.24 9.67 -25.00
C PRO A 236 -13.53 9.19 -25.66
N ALA A 237 -14.44 10.13 -25.93
CA ALA A 237 -15.71 9.82 -26.57
C ALA A 237 -15.44 8.99 -27.83
N ALA A 238 -16.13 7.85 -27.97
CA ALA A 238 -16.02 7.04 -29.17
C ALA A 238 -16.29 7.95 -30.38
N GLU A 239 -15.32 8.11 -31.27
CA GLU A 239 -15.53 8.84 -32.50
C GLU A 239 -16.73 8.21 -33.20
N SER A 240 -17.78 9.01 -33.40
CA SER A 240 -18.96 8.55 -34.11
C SER A 240 -18.52 8.18 -35.52
N VAL A 241 -18.39 6.89 -35.80
CA VAL A 241 -18.15 6.39 -37.16
C VAL A 241 -19.31 6.92 -38.02
N PRO A 242 -19.04 7.74 -39.05
CA PRO A 242 -20.11 8.23 -39.92
C PRO A 242 -20.86 7.03 -40.48
N SER A 243 -22.16 6.98 -40.19
CA SER A 243 -23.06 5.97 -40.74
C SER A 243 -22.99 6.01 -42.26
N LEU A 244 -22.42 4.99 -42.89
CA LEU A 244 -22.46 4.74 -44.34
C LEU A 244 -23.86 4.35 -44.85
N ARG A 245 -24.93 4.89 -44.24
CA ARG A 245 -26.29 4.86 -44.81
C ARG A 245 -26.50 6.13 -45.61
N GLY A 246 -25.98 6.15 -46.83
CA GLY A 246 -26.19 7.30 -47.73
C GLY A 246 -25.55 7.20 -49.11
N MET A 247 -25.10 6.02 -49.55
CA MET A 247 -24.72 5.80 -50.95
C MET A 247 -25.46 4.57 -51.48
N ALA A 248 -26.70 4.80 -51.89
CA ALA A 248 -27.45 3.97 -52.83
C ALA A 248 -27.95 4.90 -53.94
#